data_AF-A0A5E4BT09-F1
#
_entry.id   AF-A0A5E4BT09-F1
#
_cell.length_a   1.000
_cell.length_b   1.000
_cell.length_c   1.000
_cell.angle_alpha   90.00
_cell.angle_beta   90.00
_cell.angle_gamma   90.00
#
_symmetry.space_group_name_H-M   'P 1'
#
loop_
_entity.id
_entity.type
_entity.pdbx_description
1 polymer ?
#
loop_
_entity_poly.entity_id
_entity_poly.type
_entity_poly.pdbx_seq_one_letter_code
_entity_poly.pdbx_strand_id
1 'polypeptide(L)' 'MRTSLQAVALWGKNAPPHSITAIMITDDQQTIVTGSQEGQLCLWSLSPELK' A
#
# COMPACT_ATOMS: atom_id res chain seq x y z
N MET A 1 27.84 -0.70 11.13
CA MET A 1 26.74 0.24 10.84
C MET A 1 25.51 -0.61 10.50
N ARG A 2 24.40 -0.50 11.26
CA ARG A 2 23.16 -1.21 10.90
C ARG A 2 22.46 -0.39 9.82
N THR A 3 22.33 -0.95 8.63
CA THR A 3 21.51 -0.38 7.56
C THR A 3 20.04 -0.45 8.01
N SER A 4 19.48 0.71 8.37
CA SER A 4 18.05 0.86 8.57
C SER A 4 17.38 0.78 7.18
N LEU A 5 16.70 -0.31 6.88
CA LEU A 5 15.82 -0.38 5.72
C LEU A 5 14.61 0.51 6.01
N GLN A 6 14.56 1.70 5.43
CA GLN A 6 13.39 2.55 5.56
C GLN A 6 12.32 2.06 4.60
N ALA A 7 11.18 1.64 5.14
CA ALA A 7 9.99 1.41 4.34
C ALA A 7 9.47 2.77 3.86
N VAL A 8 9.62 3.05 2.57
CA VAL A 8 9.05 4.23 1.93
C VAL A 8 7.72 3.82 1.31
N ALA A 9 6.62 4.36 1.81
CA ALA A 9 5.33 4.26 1.12
C ALA A 9 5.25 5.40 0.10
N LEU A 10 5.32 5.07 -1.20
CA LEU A 10 5.03 6.02 -2.26
C LEU A 10 3.52 6.00 -2.52
N TRP A 11 2.81 7.04 -2.09
CA TRP A 11 1.39 7.18 -2.40
C TRP A 11 1.21 7.61 -3.84
N GLY A 12 0.06 7.28 -4.43
CA GLY A 12 -0.42 7.97 -5.61
C GLY A 12 -0.69 9.45 -5.33
N LYS A 13 -1.37 10.14 -6.25
CA LYS A 13 -1.67 11.58 -6.12
C LYS A 13 -2.32 11.98 -4.78
N ASN A 14 -3.08 11.08 -4.17
CA ASN A 14 -3.72 11.28 -2.88
C ASN A 14 -3.26 10.21 -1.90
N ALA A 15 -2.85 10.63 -0.70
CA ALA A 15 -2.62 9.72 0.41
C ALA A 15 -3.95 9.08 0.85
N PRO A 16 -3.91 7.86 1.43
CA PRO A 16 -5.07 7.27 2.04
C PRO A 16 -5.60 8.17 3.17
N PRO A 17 -6.93 8.25 3.34
CA PRO A 17 -7.53 9.10 4.36
C PRO A 17 -7.35 8.56 5.80
N HIS A 18 -6.73 7.38 5.95
CA HIS A 18 -6.70 6.62 7.20
C HIS A 18 -5.32 6.05 7.51
N SER A 19 -5.09 5.67 8.77
CA SER A 19 -3.91 4.91 9.18
C SER A 19 -3.87 3.55 8.46
N ILE A 20 -2.68 3.08 8.09
CA ILE A 20 -2.49 1.76 7.51
C ILE A 20 -1.89 0.84 8.55
N THR A 21 -2.62 -0.23 8.88
CA THR A 21 -2.20 -1.25 9.84
C THR A 21 -1.94 -2.60 9.19
N ALA A 22 -2.37 -2.80 7.95
CA ALA A 22 -2.15 -4.02 7.18
C ALA A 22 -2.03 -3.70 5.68
N ILE A 23 -1.20 -4.47 4.97
CA ILE A 23 -0.99 -4.40 3.53
C ILE A 23 -0.98 -5.82 2.96
N MET A 24 -1.68 -6.03 1.84
CA MET A 24 -1.74 -7.29 1.12
C MET A 24 -1.73 -7.02 -0.40
N ILE A 25 -1.17 -7.93 -1.18
CA ILE A 25 -1.30 -7.96 -2.65
C ILE A 25 -2.17 -9.16 -2.99
N THR A 26 -3.13 -9.00 -3.91
CA THR A 26 -3.97 -10.09 -4.40
C THR A 26 -3.14 -11.12 -5.17
N ASP A 27 -3.58 -12.38 -5.21
CA ASP A 27 -2.85 -13.46 -5.88
C ASP A 27 -2.63 -13.20 -7.39
N ASP A 28 -3.55 -12.46 -8.02
CA ASP A 28 -3.42 -12.03 -9.42
C ASP A 28 -2.42 -10.87 -9.61
N GLN A 29 -1.87 -10.33 -8.53
CA GLN A 29 -0.91 -9.22 -8.49
C GLN A 29 -1.41 -7.93 -9.13
N GLN A 30 -2.74 -7.77 -9.29
CA GLN A 30 -3.31 -6.57 -9.90
C GLN A 30 -3.77 -5.54 -8.87
N THR A 31 -3.90 -5.92 -7.59
CA THR A 31 -4.46 -5.04 -6.56
C THR A 31 -3.66 -5.09 -5.27
N ILE A 32 -3.34 -3.91 -4.73
CA ILE A 32 -2.93 -3.75 -3.33
C ILE A 32 -4.18 -3.47 -2.51
N VAL A 33 -4.30 -4.14 -1.37
CA VAL A 33 -5.32 -3.88 -0.35
C VAL A 33 -4.63 -3.32 0.88
N THR A 34 -5.13 -2.20 1.38
CA THR A 34 -4.65 -1.60 2.64
C THR A 34 -5.79 -1.51 3.64
N GLY A 35 -5.54 -1.95 4.88
CA GLY A 35 -6.52 -1.90 5.96
C GLY A 35 -6.18 -0.87 7.02
N SER A 36 -7.22 -0.36 7.69
CA SER A 36 -7.12 0.57 8.82
C SER A 36 -7.59 -0.05 10.12
N GLN A 37 -7.13 0.52 11.25
CA GLN A 37 -7.68 0.23 12.57
C GLN A 37 -9.16 0.62 12.71
N GLU A 38 -9.61 1.59 11.91
CA GLU A 38 -11.01 2.04 11.81
C GLU A 38 -11.89 1.05 11.02
N GLY A 39 -11.32 -0.03 10.46
CA GLY A 39 -12.02 -1.05 9.67
C GLY A 39 -12.22 -0.71 8.19
N GLN A 40 -11.70 0.43 7.74
CA GLN A 40 -11.73 0.83 6.33
C GLN A 40 -10.73 0.02 5.50
N LEU A 41 -11.12 -0.28 4.26
CA LEU A 41 -10.27 -0.92 3.26
C LEU A 41 -10.13 0.01 2.05
N CYS A 42 -8.90 0.22 1.58
CA CYS A 42 -8.63 0.86 0.30
C CYS A 42 -8.03 -0.15 -0.68
N LEU A 43 -8.44 -0.03 -1.95
CA LEU A 43 -7.97 -0.84 -3.07
C LEU A 43 -7.17 0.04 -4.01
N TRP A 44 -6.00 -0.44 -4.41
CA TRP A 44 -5.10 0.25 -5.33
C TRP A 44 -4.79 -0.66 -6.50
N SER A 45 -5.06 -0.21 -7.71
CA SER A 45 -4.64 -0.94 -8.92
C SER A 45 -3.13 -0.86 -9.06
N LEU A 46 -2.48 -2.02 -9.12
CA LEU A 46 -1.10 -2.16 -9.59
C LEU A 46 -1.14 -2.10 -11.11
N SER A 47 -0.98 -0.90 -11.66
CA SER A 47 -0.85 -0.74 -13.09
C SER A 47 0.48 -1.38 -13.54
N PRO A 48 0.48 -2.19 -14.61
CA PRO A 48 1.70 -2.83 -15.12
C PRO A 48 2.71 -1.83 -15.71
N GLU A 49 2.37 -0.53 -15.80
CA GLU A 49 3.26 0.50 -16.35
C GLU A 49 4.36 1.00 -15.40
N LEU A 50 4.54 0.37 -14.23
CA LEU A 50 5.62 0.71 -13.30
C LEU A 50 6.99 0.25 -13.88
N LYS A 51 7.58 1.09 -14.74
CA LYS A 51 8.95 0.96 -15.26
C LYS A 51 9.99 1.50 -14.30
#